data_AF-X1DV78-F1
#
_entry.id   AF-X1DV78-F1
#
_cell.length_a   1.000
_cell.length_b   1.000
_cell.length_c   1.000
_cell.angle_alpha   90.00
_cell.angle_beta   90.00
_cell.angle_gamma   90.00
#
_symmetry.space_group_name_H-M   'P 1'
#
loop_
_entity.id
_entity.type
_entity.pdbx_description
1 polymer ?
#
loop_
_entity_poly.entity_id
_entity_poly.type
_entity_poly.pdbx_seq_one_letter_code
_entity_poly.pdbx_strand_id
1 'polypeptide(L)'
;DGYIEVEDSETPLKYTQKNCTFKIKGPLSTLHQRASDLRYSLWGNQGLLYRFTLYLLEKKHRVYNLHACALYNQDNDSLYVIIGGAGSGKTVYLLSGLEKGLKLFSTETVHFKIKNSISTWFIGSLVDNIRYGTLIYDFPQFFPKVKPPSQDKMWQEKIALDLSTYKTS
;
A
#
# COMPACT_ATOMS: atom_id res chain seq x y z
N ASP A 1 14.70 1.36 16.16
CA ASP A 1 14.75 1.18 14.70
C ASP A 1 15.19 -0.24 14.40
N GLY A 2 14.29 -1.19 14.07
CA GLY A 2 14.69 -2.59 13.87
C GLY A 2 15.46 -2.82 12.56
N TYR A 3 16.06 -4.00 12.40
CA TYR A 3 16.82 -4.37 11.20
C TYR A 3 16.52 -5.80 10.73
N ILE A 4 16.51 -5.97 9.41
CA ILE A 4 16.48 -7.28 8.74
C ILE A 4 17.81 -7.48 8.03
N GLU A 5 18.53 -8.54 8.38
CA GLU A 5 19.72 -9.01 7.67
C GLU A 5 19.32 -10.17 6.75
N VAL A 6 19.72 -10.09 5.49
CA VAL A 6 19.35 -11.02 4.44
C VAL A 6 20.61 -11.57 3.78
N GLU A 7 20.79 -12.88 3.82
CA GLU A 7 21.87 -13.59 3.14
C GLU A 7 21.27 -14.60 2.16
N ASP A 8 21.38 -14.31 0.86
CA ASP A 8 20.95 -15.24 -0.18
C ASP A 8 22.04 -16.31 -0.41
N SER A 9 21.69 -17.58 -0.29
CA SER A 9 22.62 -18.72 -0.40
C SER A 9 21.89 -20.00 -0.78
N GLU A 10 22.59 -21.01 -1.29
CA GLU A 10 21.97 -22.31 -1.62
C GLU A 10 21.63 -23.18 -0.40
N THR A 11 21.96 -22.73 0.82
CA THR A 11 21.71 -23.49 2.06
C THR A 11 20.23 -23.48 2.43
N PRO A 12 19.70 -24.51 3.14
CA PRO A 12 18.30 -24.52 3.56
C PRO A 12 17.91 -23.24 4.33
N LEU A 13 16.66 -22.79 4.12
CA LEU A 13 16.15 -21.58 4.76
C LEU A 13 16.25 -21.67 6.29
N LYS A 14 16.97 -20.72 6.87
CA LYS A 14 17.13 -20.52 8.31
C LYS A 14 16.80 -19.08 8.65
N TYR A 15 16.16 -18.88 9.78
CA TYR A 15 15.93 -17.55 10.33
C TYR A 15 16.15 -17.53 11.83
N THR A 16 16.55 -16.36 12.34
CA THR A 16 16.61 -16.08 13.77
C THR A 16 15.99 -14.72 14.04
N GLN A 17 15.24 -14.63 15.13
CA GLN A 17 14.69 -13.38 15.63
C GLN A 17 15.24 -13.12 17.03
N LYS A 18 15.80 -11.94 17.25
CA LYS A 18 16.13 -11.44 18.59
C LYS A 18 15.76 -9.97 18.69
N ASN A 19 14.92 -9.60 19.65
CA ASN A 19 14.42 -8.23 19.79
C ASN A 19 13.81 -7.70 18.47
N CYS A 20 14.37 -6.63 17.91
CA CYS A 20 13.99 -6.04 16.63
C CYS A 20 15.00 -6.36 15.52
N THR A 21 15.57 -7.55 15.57
CA THR A 21 16.54 -8.05 14.61
C THR A 21 16.02 -9.34 14.03
N PHE A 22 15.93 -9.38 12.70
CA PHE A 22 15.56 -10.57 11.96
C PHE A 22 16.72 -10.94 11.03
N LYS A 23 17.33 -12.11 11.20
CA LYS A 23 18.38 -12.59 10.28
C LYS A 23 17.82 -13.75 9.49
N ILE A 24 17.95 -13.71 8.17
CA ILE A 24 17.47 -14.75 7.27
C ILE A 24 18.60 -15.16 6.35
N LYS A 25 18.80 -16.48 6.23
CA LYS A 25 19.74 -17.08 5.31
C LYS A 25 19.05 -18.20 4.54
N GLY A 26 19.23 -18.26 3.23
CA GLY A 26 18.72 -19.36 2.39
C GLY A 26 18.53 -18.95 0.94
N PRO A 27 17.86 -19.76 0.10
CA PRO A 27 17.80 -19.53 -1.34
C PRO A 27 16.65 -18.57 -1.67
N LEU A 28 16.76 -17.35 -1.16
CA LEU A 28 15.69 -16.36 -1.14
C LEU A 28 15.31 -15.89 -2.53
N SER A 29 16.27 -15.72 -3.44
CA SER A 29 15.96 -15.38 -4.84
C SER A 29 15.18 -16.51 -5.50
N THR A 30 15.60 -17.76 -5.31
CA THR A 30 14.89 -18.94 -5.84
C THR A 30 13.49 -19.07 -5.24
N LEU A 31 13.33 -18.83 -3.93
CA LEU A 31 12.02 -18.84 -3.28
C LEU A 31 11.11 -17.73 -3.79
N HIS A 32 11.66 -16.53 -4.03
CA HIS A 32 10.91 -15.43 -4.61
C HIS A 32 10.44 -15.76 -6.04
N GLN A 33 11.32 -16.27 -6.89
CA GLN A 33 10.99 -16.65 -8.27
C GLN A 33 9.95 -17.78 -8.36
N ARG A 34 9.97 -18.71 -7.40
CA ARG A 34 9.04 -19.86 -7.35
C ARG A 34 7.76 -19.56 -6.57
N ALA A 35 7.63 -18.38 -5.98
CA ALA A 35 6.45 -18.04 -5.20
C ALA A 35 5.22 -17.98 -6.12
N SER A 36 4.17 -18.72 -5.75
CA SER A 36 2.87 -18.65 -6.45
C SER A 36 2.21 -17.27 -6.30
N ASP A 37 2.56 -16.53 -5.24
CA ASP A 37 2.08 -15.17 -4.99
C ASP A 37 3.20 -14.29 -4.42
N LEU A 38 3.72 -13.39 -5.26
CA LEU A 38 4.82 -12.49 -4.91
C LEU A 38 4.46 -11.51 -3.79
N ARG A 39 3.16 -11.26 -3.53
CA ARG A 39 2.72 -10.36 -2.45
C ARG A 39 3.16 -10.85 -1.08
N TYR A 40 3.28 -12.16 -0.89
CA TYR A 40 3.70 -12.78 0.37
C TYR A 40 5.19 -13.13 0.40
N SER A 41 5.94 -12.81 -0.64
CA SER A 41 7.39 -12.99 -0.66
C SER A 41 8.10 -12.06 0.34
N LEU A 42 9.41 -12.24 0.56
CA LEU A 42 10.21 -11.37 1.45
C LEU A 42 10.00 -9.87 1.17
N TRP A 43 9.93 -9.51 -0.11
CA TRP A 43 9.84 -8.13 -0.61
C TRP A 43 8.42 -7.68 -0.96
N GLY A 44 7.43 -8.57 -0.85
CA GLY A 44 6.06 -8.26 -1.22
C GLY A 44 5.38 -7.29 -0.26
N ASN A 45 4.35 -6.60 -0.73
CA ASN A 45 3.54 -5.64 0.05
C ASN A 45 2.62 -6.30 1.10
N GLN A 46 2.63 -7.63 1.22
CA GLN A 46 2.04 -8.40 2.31
C GLN A 46 3.08 -9.36 2.94
N GLY A 47 4.33 -9.17 2.56
CA GLY A 47 5.48 -9.99 2.87
C GLY A 47 6.12 -9.67 4.20
N LEU A 48 7.27 -10.29 4.45
CA LEU A 48 7.97 -10.12 5.72
C LEU A 48 8.46 -8.69 5.92
N LEU A 49 9.11 -8.06 4.93
CA LEU A 49 9.61 -6.69 5.07
C LEU A 49 8.48 -5.72 5.40
N TYR A 50 7.36 -5.84 4.70
CA TYR A 50 6.16 -5.04 4.95
C TYR A 50 5.64 -5.22 6.39
N ARG A 51 5.39 -6.47 6.80
CA ARG A 51 4.87 -6.78 8.14
C ARG A 51 5.83 -6.36 9.25
N PHE A 52 7.13 -6.51 9.04
CA PHE A 52 8.15 -6.09 9.99
C PHE A 52 8.18 -4.56 10.14
N THR A 53 8.07 -3.83 9.03
CA THR A 53 7.94 -2.36 9.05
C THR A 53 6.71 -1.94 9.85
N LEU A 54 5.54 -2.53 9.60
CA LEU A 54 4.32 -2.24 10.37
C LEU A 54 4.49 -2.55 11.85
N TYR A 55 5.09 -3.69 12.18
CA TYR A 55 5.40 -4.06 13.56
C TYR A 55 6.27 -3.02 14.27
N LEU A 56 7.31 -2.52 13.60
CA LEU A 56 8.19 -1.48 14.17
C LEU A 56 7.44 -0.16 14.38
N LEU A 57 6.68 0.28 13.39
CA LEU A 57 5.84 1.48 13.47
C LEU A 57 4.91 1.41 14.69
N GLU A 58 4.21 0.30 14.86
CA GLU A 58 3.25 0.12 15.95
C GLU A 58 3.94 -0.02 17.30
N LYS A 59 4.89 -0.96 17.44
CA LYS A 59 5.46 -1.33 18.74
C LYS A 59 6.52 -0.37 19.24
N LYS A 60 7.32 0.23 18.36
CA LYS A 60 8.38 1.18 18.76
C LYS A 60 7.94 2.63 18.65
N HIS A 61 7.24 3.00 17.59
CA HIS A 61 6.98 4.41 17.30
C HIS A 61 5.56 4.87 17.67
N ARG A 62 4.69 3.93 18.07
CA ARG A 62 3.26 4.15 18.36
C ARG A 62 2.53 4.78 17.17
N VAL A 63 2.91 4.34 15.98
CA VAL A 63 2.26 4.68 14.71
C VAL A 63 1.40 3.49 14.32
N TYR A 64 0.10 3.70 14.27
CA TYR A 64 -0.92 2.71 13.94
C TYR A 64 -1.28 2.78 12.46
N ASN A 65 -1.71 1.65 11.93
CA ASN A 65 -1.96 1.48 10.49
C ASN A 65 -3.40 1.03 10.28
N LEU A 66 -4.09 1.67 9.34
CA LEU A 66 -5.41 1.26 8.86
C LEU A 66 -5.30 0.82 7.41
N HIS A 67 -5.84 -0.35 7.08
CA HIS A 67 -6.02 -0.76 5.69
C HIS A 67 -7.21 0.03 5.10
N ALA A 68 -6.90 1.21 4.60
CA ALA A 68 -7.84 2.26 4.25
C ALA A 68 -7.21 3.19 3.22
N CYS A 69 -8.04 3.88 2.45
CA CYS A 69 -7.61 5.05 1.70
C CYS A 69 -8.06 6.32 2.42
N ALA A 70 -7.37 7.44 2.17
CA ALA A 70 -7.70 8.71 2.78
C ALA A 70 -7.66 9.86 1.78
N LEU A 71 -8.61 10.76 1.96
CA LEU A 71 -8.80 11.97 1.18
C LEU A 71 -8.91 13.16 2.12
N TYR A 72 -8.28 14.27 1.76
CA TYR A 72 -8.27 15.49 2.55
C TYR A 72 -9.08 16.58 1.85
N ASN A 73 -9.98 17.22 2.60
CA ASN A 73 -10.68 18.41 2.17
C ASN A 73 -10.02 19.64 2.77
N GLN A 74 -9.44 20.46 1.92
CA GLN A 74 -8.75 21.68 2.30
C GLN A 74 -9.72 22.77 2.77
N ASP A 75 -10.95 22.78 2.27
CA ASP A 75 -11.92 23.85 2.53
C ASP A 75 -12.42 23.85 3.98
N ASN A 76 -12.47 22.68 4.61
CA ASN A 76 -12.98 22.50 5.97
C ASN A 76 -12.06 21.69 6.88
N ASP A 77 -10.77 21.57 6.50
CA ASP A 77 -9.72 20.87 7.24
C ASP A 77 -10.13 19.46 7.72
N SER A 78 -10.78 18.69 6.84
CA SER A 78 -11.32 17.38 7.18
C SER A 78 -10.59 16.25 6.47
N LEU A 79 -10.17 15.24 7.23
CA LEU A 79 -9.61 13.99 6.70
C LEU A 79 -10.68 12.90 6.66
N TYR A 80 -11.04 12.45 5.45
CA TYR A 80 -11.91 11.31 5.24
C TYR A 80 -11.08 10.03 5.17
N VAL A 81 -11.36 9.08 6.05
CA VAL A 81 -10.71 7.76 6.07
C VAL A 81 -11.73 6.71 5.64
N ILE A 82 -11.53 6.13 4.46
CA ILE A 82 -12.43 5.11 3.89
C ILE A 82 -11.86 3.72 4.20
N ILE A 83 -12.48 3.05 5.17
CA ILE A 83 -12.09 1.73 5.65
C ILE A 83 -12.94 0.65 4.97
N GLY A 84 -12.33 -0.48 4.61
CA GLY A 84 -13.06 -1.61 4.07
C GLY A 84 -12.18 -2.78 3.66
N GLY A 85 -12.77 -3.96 3.55
CA GLY A 85 -12.08 -5.17 3.11
C GLY A 85 -11.56 -5.11 1.68
N ALA A 86 -10.84 -6.16 1.26
CA ALA A 86 -10.49 -6.32 -0.14
C ALA A 86 -11.77 -6.42 -0.99
N GLY A 87 -11.82 -5.67 -2.10
CA GLY A 87 -13.00 -5.66 -2.98
C GLY A 87 -14.18 -4.81 -2.51
N SER A 88 -14.07 -4.10 -1.38
CA SER A 88 -15.17 -3.27 -0.86
C SER A 88 -15.41 -1.95 -1.62
N GLY A 89 -14.70 -1.71 -2.73
CA GLY A 89 -14.85 -0.49 -3.53
C GLY A 89 -14.10 0.74 -3.04
N LYS A 90 -13.11 0.63 -2.14
CA LYS A 90 -12.32 1.79 -1.65
C LYS A 90 -11.76 2.68 -2.77
N THR A 91 -11.22 2.07 -3.83
CA THR A 91 -10.70 2.78 -4.99
C THR A 91 -11.76 3.63 -5.69
N VAL A 92 -13.02 3.18 -5.74
CA VAL A 92 -14.14 3.96 -6.32
C VAL A 92 -14.40 5.22 -5.50
N TYR A 93 -14.42 5.11 -4.16
CA TYR A 93 -14.53 6.27 -3.27
C TYR A 93 -13.35 7.22 -3.40
N LEU A 94 -12.13 6.67 -3.52
CA LEU A 94 -10.92 7.46 -3.72
C LEU A 94 -11.02 8.29 -5.01
N LEU A 95 -11.25 7.64 -6.15
CA LEU A 95 -11.32 8.32 -7.45
C LEU A 95 -12.48 9.32 -7.53
N SER A 96 -13.66 8.96 -7.02
CA SER A 96 -14.81 9.89 -6.97
C SER A 96 -14.53 11.11 -6.09
N GLY A 97 -13.82 10.92 -4.98
CA GLY A 97 -13.41 12.04 -4.14
C GLY A 97 -12.41 12.97 -4.83
N LEU A 98 -11.44 12.41 -5.55
CA LEU A 98 -10.49 13.20 -6.36
C LEU A 98 -11.19 13.99 -7.45
N GLU A 99 -12.16 13.38 -8.14
CA GLU A 99 -12.99 14.05 -9.15
C GLU A 99 -13.78 15.22 -8.57
N LYS A 100 -14.21 15.11 -7.31
CA LYS A 100 -14.89 16.17 -6.56
C LYS A 100 -13.94 17.21 -5.96
N GLY A 101 -12.64 17.15 -6.27
CA GLY A 101 -11.63 18.13 -5.85
C GLY A 101 -10.96 17.85 -4.51
N LEU A 102 -11.26 16.71 -3.86
CA LEU A 102 -10.55 16.31 -2.65
C LEU A 102 -9.08 15.98 -2.97
N LYS A 103 -8.20 16.22 -2.00
CA LYS A 103 -6.77 15.92 -2.13
C LYS A 103 -6.46 14.51 -1.69
N LEU A 104 -5.52 13.87 -2.37
CA LEU A 104 -5.04 12.56 -1.99
C LEU A 104 -4.20 12.66 -0.72
N PHE A 105 -4.51 11.80 0.26
CA PHE A 105 -3.72 11.63 1.48
C PHE A 105 -3.07 10.25 1.57
N SER A 106 -3.78 9.18 1.18
CA SER A 106 -3.22 7.83 1.05
C SER A 106 -4.11 6.91 0.21
N THR A 107 -3.51 5.95 -0.50
CA THR A 107 -4.23 4.99 -1.35
C THR A 107 -4.57 3.65 -0.68
N GLU A 108 -3.63 3.02 0.02
CA GLU A 108 -3.82 1.65 0.57
C GLU A 108 -3.71 1.56 2.10
N THR A 109 -2.84 2.36 2.71
CA THR A 109 -2.60 2.30 4.15
C THR A 109 -2.54 3.70 4.75
N VAL A 110 -3.38 3.98 5.73
CA VAL A 110 -3.37 5.24 6.48
C VAL A 110 -2.59 5.05 7.77
N HIS A 111 -1.63 5.94 8.01
CA HIS A 111 -0.78 5.90 9.18
C HIS A 111 -1.15 7.04 10.12
N PHE A 112 -1.27 6.76 11.42
CA PHE A 112 -1.56 7.79 12.41
C PHE A 112 -0.92 7.49 13.75
N LYS A 113 -0.71 8.54 14.55
CA LYS A 113 -0.17 8.47 15.91
C LYS A 113 -1.05 9.28 16.83
N ILE A 114 -1.29 8.75 18.03
CA ILE A 114 -1.98 9.49 19.10
C ILE A 114 -0.98 9.76 20.22
N LYS A 115 -0.81 11.04 20.59
CA LYS A 115 -0.01 11.47 21.73
C LYS A 115 -0.69 12.64 22.41
N ASN A 116 -0.92 12.55 23.73
CA ASN A 116 -1.56 13.60 24.53
C ASN A 116 -2.89 14.09 23.91
N SER A 117 -3.74 13.16 23.49
CA SER A 117 -5.02 13.43 22.80
C SER A 117 -4.92 14.13 21.44
N ILE A 118 -3.72 14.35 20.91
CA ILE A 118 -3.49 14.87 19.57
C ILE A 118 -3.28 13.69 18.61
N SER A 119 -4.05 13.67 17.53
CA SER A 119 -3.83 12.75 16.41
C SER A 119 -2.92 13.41 15.36
N THR A 120 -1.85 12.72 15.00
CA THR A 120 -0.96 13.11 13.90
C THR A 120 -1.11 12.07 12.80
N TRP A 121 -1.49 12.51 11.61
CA TRP A 121 -1.69 11.66 10.45
C TRP A 121 -0.49 11.80 9.50
N PHE A 122 -0.08 10.69 8.89
CA PHE A 122 1.05 10.67 7.97
C PHE A 122 0.58 10.27 6.57
N ILE A 123 1.05 11.02 5.57
CA ILE A 123 0.79 10.74 4.16
C ILE A 123 1.32 9.33 3.85
N GLY A 124 0.49 8.54 3.18
CA GLY A 124 0.84 7.17 2.77
C GLY A 124 1.27 7.10 1.30
N SER A 125 1.08 5.92 0.71
CA SER A 125 1.32 5.73 -0.74
C SER A 125 0.42 6.66 -1.55
N LEU A 126 0.99 7.25 -2.60
CA LEU A 126 0.27 8.03 -3.62
C LEU A 126 0.02 7.23 -4.90
N VAL A 127 0.44 5.96 -4.91
CA VAL A 127 0.22 5.03 -6.02
C VAL A 127 -0.87 4.04 -5.60
N ASP A 128 -1.88 3.85 -6.46
CA ASP A 128 -2.94 2.85 -6.25
C ASP A 128 -2.92 1.77 -7.35
N ASN A 129 -3.29 0.55 -6.99
CA ASN A 129 -3.37 -0.59 -7.90
C ASN A 129 -4.82 -0.79 -8.38
N ILE A 130 -5.16 -0.16 -9.49
CA ILE A 130 -6.53 0.00 -9.99
C ILE A 130 -6.77 -0.96 -11.16
N ARG A 131 -7.95 -1.62 -11.19
CA ARG A 131 -8.32 -2.48 -12.32
C ARG A 131 -8.52 -1.63 -13.58
N TYR A 132 -8.05 -2.11 -14.73
CA TYR A 132 -8.23 -1.40 -16.00
C TYR A 132 -9.71 -1.10 -16.31
N GLY A 133 -10.61 -2.05 -16.04
CA GLY A 133 -12.04 -1.86 -16.25
C GLY A 133 -12.62 -0.68 -15.48
N THR A 134 -12.17 -0.47 -14.24
CA THR A 134 -12.59 0.68 -13.41
C THR A 134 -12.18 2.00 -14.05
N LEU A 135 -10.94 2.10 -14.56
CA LEU A 135 -10.50 3.33 -15.21
C LEU A 135 -11.17 3.53 -16.57
N ILE A 136 -11.34 2.48 -17.37
CA ILE A 136 -11.87 2.61 -18.73
C ILE A 136 -13.36 2.97 -18.75
N TYR A 137 -14.16 2.36 -17.87
CA TYR A 137 -15.62 2.52 -17.89
C TYR A 137 -16.14 3.54 -16.87
N ASP A 138 -15.57 3.56 -15.67
CA ASP A 138 -16.12 4.36 -14.57
C ASP A 138 -15.38 5.69 -14.36
N PHE A 139 -14.06 5.70 -14.61
CA PHE A 139 -13.17 6.83 -14.31
C PHE A 139 -12.17 7.16 -15.45
N PRO A 140 -12.64 7.37 -16.70
CA PRO A 140 -11.78 7.53 -17.88
C PRO A 140 -10.84 8.73 -17.81
N GLN A 141 -11.19 9.76 -17.04
CA GLN A 141 -10.36 10.95 -16.82
C GLN A 141 -9.06 10.66 -16.05
N PHE A 142 -9.01 9.57 -15.28
CA PHE A 142 -7.81 9.13 -14.58
C PHE A 142 -6.99 8.11 -15.39
N PHE A 143 -7.48 7.70 -16.56
CA PHE A 143 -6.79 6.70 -17.36
C PHE A 143 -5.49 7.28 -17.94
N PRO A 144 -4.32 6.65 -17.68
CA PRO A 144 -3.06 7.13 -18.23
C PRO A 144 -3.01 6.86 -19.74
N LYS A 145 -2.16 7.62 -20.45
CA LYS A 145 -1.96 7.47 -21.90
C LYS A 145 -1.13 6.22 -22.22
N VAL A 146 -1.71 5.04 -22.01
CA VAL A 146 -1.11 3.73 -22.28
C VAL A 146 -2.07 2.88 -23.09
N LYS A 147 -1.55 1.85 -23.77
CA LYS A 147 -2.38 0.91 -24.50
C LYS A 147 -3.21 0.09 -23.50
N PRO A 148 -4.56 0.10 -23.59
CA PRO A 148 -5.38 -0.73 -22.72
C PRO A 148 -5.15 -2.22 -23.02
N PRO A 149 -5.33 -3.11 -22.03
CA PRO A 149 -5.29 -4.55 -22.25
C PRO A 149 -6.47 -4.99 -23.12
N SER A 150 -6.44 -6.25 -23.56
CA SER A 150 -7.56 -6.85 -24.26
C SER A 150 -8.81 -6.93 -23.37
N GLN A 151 -9.98 -6.96 -23.99
CA GLN A 151 -11.27 -6.85 -23.30
C GLN A 151 -11.52 -7.97 -22.28
N ASP A 152 -10.99 -9.17 -22.54
CA ASP A 152 -11.03 -10.33 -21.65
C ASP A 152 -10.19 -10.14 -20.37
N LYS A 153 -9.17 -9.28 -20.42
CA LYS A 153 -8.21 -9.07 -19.33
C LYS A 153 -8.45 -7.80 -18.51
N MET A 154 -9.26 -6.87 -19.01
CA MET A 154 -9.44 -5.56 -18.38
C MET A 154 -9.95 -5.60 -16.93
N TRP A 155 -10.74 -6.61 -16.58
CA TRP A 155 -11.23 -6.78 -15.21
C TRP A 155 -10.26 -7.59 -14.34
N GLN A 156 -9.27 -8.26 -14.91
CA GLN A 156 -8.31 -9.09 -14.18
C GLN A 156 -7.03 -8.32 -13.89
N GLU A 157 -6.55 -7.55 -14.87
CA GLU A 157 -5.32 -6.80 -14.77
C GLU A 157 -5.51 -5.47 -14.03
N LYS A 158 -4.45 -5.08 -13.34
CA LYS A 158 -4.37 -3.79 -12.64
C LYS A 158 -3.21 -2.98 -13.19
N ILE A 159 -3.35 -1.67 -13.12
CA ILE A 159 -2.27 -0.71 -13.35
C ILE A 159 -1.94 -0.03 -12.02
N ALA A 160 -0.65 0.14 -11.77
CA ALA A 160 -0.16 1.02 -10.70
C ALA A 160 -0.25 2.47 -11.22
N LEU A 161 -1.26 3.20 -10.75
CA LEU A 161 -1.51 4.58 -11.15
C LEU A 161 -0.89 5.52 -10.13
N ASP A 162 0.02 6.40 -10.59
CA ASP A 162 0.55 7.49 -9.78
C ASP A 162 -0.46 8.64 -9.73
N LEU A 163 -0.94 8.94 -8.52
CA LEU A 163 -1.91 9.98 -8.24
C LEU A 163 -1.28 11.16 -7.46
N SER A 164 0.05 11.27 -7.47
CA SER A 164 0.80 12.32 -6.75
C SER A 164 0.44 13.74 -7.17
N THR A 165 -0.09 13.93 -8.38
CA THR A 165 -0.60 15.22 -8.85
C THR A 165 -1.81 15.72 -8.05
N TYR A 166 -2.52 14.82 -7.35
CA TYR A 166 -3.68 15.13 -6.52
C TYR A 166 -3.34 15.32 -5.04
N LYS A 167 -2.07 15.20 -4.64
CA LYS A 167 -1.68 15.30 -3.24
C LYS A 167 -1.99 16.67 -2.64
N THR A 168 -2.14 16.70 -1.31
CA THR A 168 -2.10 17.96 -0.58
C THR A 168 -0.67 18.54 -0.59
N SER A 169 -0.58 19.87 -0.67
CA SER A 169 0.66 20.64 -0.44
C SER A 169 1.16 20.50 0.98
#